data_AF-A0A6G1GCM9-F1
#
_entry.id   AF-A0A6G1GCM9-F1
#
_cell.length_a   1.000
_cell.length_b   1.000
_cell.length_c   1.000
_cell.angle_alpha   90.00
_cell.angle_beta   90.00
_cell.angle_gamma   90.00
#
_symmetry.space_group_name_H-M   'P 1'
#
loop_
_entity.id
_entity.type
_entity.pdbx_description
1 polymer ?
#
loop_
_entity_poly.entity_id
_entity_poly.type
_entity_poly.pdbx_seq_one_letter_code
_entity_poly.pdbx_strand_id
1 'polypeptide(L)'
;MNSPISPTADFQNLNLEQEEEEDMEGVFHHTRSSLSFVREEDNLRGDGYRFTYKFPAMKDRMDARMEAVVEHKKELYLTQQPNDEDLSLYSYEFSGRTTIKAYDDRRLTCSCTDPERAPGGPQEGDIACQHIFWFVDQLAIAWCRKKGIKAPTIEINPRCTRIKITRGARARTVEISPYEMIRDEIGIEDLPKSIQECTGFTMRRAQANDRLSVFDLFGTLGDKYLRSMESQTRLTTSRFFDRMIEQAARDPPFFHDLLEMFPVADCAAVAFELAHARVAQAFDALERYITYGPRGPIPVHSVRTCAEDLDQIVEFIGRWLEKLADAHQDMFMDDESDSDDSERIQHSEPTAAAYRGIGTLLEILDKVMAWARPAYERLGWYRAGAAIDAPTVSNLYETLVRHGGRDEEELFVLQALDIVPDELLAPFHRQLRALQERASRLLAPEPFVQKLGVMARRAEEQ
;
A
#
# COMPACT_ATOMS: atom_id res chain seq x y z
N MET A 1 -22.18 52.80 -53.07
CA MET A 1 -23.03 51.69 -52.58
C MET A 1 -22.09 50.60 -52.07
N ASN A 2 -22.21 50.34 -50.77
CA ASN A 2 -21.77 49.20 -49.95
C ASN A 2 -20.27 48.87 -49.81
N SER A 3 -19.75 49.33 -48.67
CA SER A 3 -18.56 48.90 -47.93
C SER A 3 -18.69 47.47 -47.36
N PRO A 4 -17.58 46.80 -47.00
CA PRO A 4 -17.61 45.61 -46.14
C PRO A 4 -17.51 46.00 -44.65
N ILE A 5 -18.28 45.26 -43.84
CA ILE A 5 -18.46 45.38 -42.40
C ILE A 5 -17.49 44.43 -41.69
N SER A 6 -16.76 44.94 -40.70
CA SER A 6 -16.03 44.16 -39.69
C SER A 6 -16.97 43.69 -38.58
N PRO A 7 -16.70 42.58 -37.89
CA PRO A 7 -17.20 42.36 -36.55
C PRO A 7 -16.04 42.42 -35.53
N THR A 8 -16.06 43.48 -34.72
CA THR A 8 -15.49 43.54 -33.38
C THR A 8 -16.41 42.77 -32.42
N ALA A 9 -15.85 41.91 -31.58
CA ALA A 9 -16.54 41.36 -30.42
C ALA A 9 -15.63 41.44 -29.20
N ASP A 10 -16.16 42.13 -28.20
CA ASP A 10 -15.56 42.53 -26.94
C ASP A 10 -15.23 41.33 -26.04
N PHE A 11 -14.00 41.29 -25.52
CA PHE A 11 -13.67 40.48 -24.36
C PHE A 11 -13.94 41.30 -23.10
N GLN A 12 -14.95 40.85 -22.34
CA GLN A 12 -15.21 41.34 -20.99
C GLN A 12 -14.13 40.80 -20.03
N ASN A 13 -13.43 41.73 -19.39
CA ASN A 13 -12.58 41.46 -18.23
C ASN A 13 -13.45 40.99 -17.06
N LEU A 14 -13.20 39.77 -16.58
CA LEU A 14 -13.63 39.34 -15.25
C LEU A 14 -12.49 39.61 -14.28
N ASN A 15 -12.77 40.53 -13.34
CA ASN A 15 -11.96 40.78 -12.15
C ASN A 15 -11.85 39.49 -11.33
N LEU A 16 -10.62 39.04 -11.09
CA LEU A 16 -10.29 38.11 -10.03
C LEU A 16 -10.04 38.93 -8.78
N GLU A 17 -10.91 38.75 -7.79
CA GLU A 17 -10.76 39.26 -6.44
C GLU A 17 -9.47 38.67 -5.82
N GLN A 18 -8.53 39.56 -5.50
CA GLN A 18 -7.46 39.28 -4.55
C GLN A 18 -8.08 39.34 -3.15
N GLU A 19 -8.15 38.20 -2.46
CA GLU A 19 -8.35 38.22 -1.01
C GLU A 19 -7.00 38.21 -0.30
N GLU A 20 -6.93 39.10 0.67
CA GLU A 20 -5.78 39.57 1.40
C GLU A 20 -5.23 38.50 2.34
N GLU A 21 -3.92 38.26 2.22
CA GLU A 21 -3.12 37.53 3.19
C GLU A 21 -2.71 38.54 4.27
N GLU A 22 -3.54 38.70 5.31
CA GLU A 22 -3.20 39.53 6.47
C GLU A 22 -2.72 38.70 7.68
N ASP A 23 -1.62 39.18 8.22
CA ASP A 23 -0.85 38.71 9.36
C ASP A 23 -1.69 38.46 10.63
N MET A 24 -1.50 37.29 11.24
CA MET A 24 -1.74 37.09 12.68
C MET A 24 -0.57 36.33 13.32
N GLU A 25 0.62 36.94 13.29
CA GLU A 25 1.60 36.77 14.35
C GLU A 25 1.23 37.69 15.52
N GLY A 26 0.62 37.14 16.56
CA GLY A 26 0.38 37.88 17.79
C GLY A 26 -0.51 37.15 18.79
N VAL A 27 -0.06 37.10 20.04
CA VAL A 27 -0.75 36.58 21.24
C VAL A 27 -0.50 35.09 21.56
N PHE A 28 0.77 34.76 21.80
CA PHE A 28 1.12 33.72 22.77
C PHE A 28 1.01 34.29 24.19
N HIS A 29 -0.06 33.96 24.92
CA HIS A 29 -0.04 34.00 26.38
C HIS A 29 -0.54 32.67 26.95
N HIS A 30 0.31 32.05 27.77
CA HIS A 30 0.07 30.83 28.52
C HIS A 30 -1.29 30.86 29.26
N THR A 31 -2.19 29.95 28.90
CA THR A 31 -3.24 29.50 29.80
C THR A 31 -2.81 28.18 30.43
N ARG A 32 -2.28 28.29 31.65
CA ARG A 32 -2.00 27.14 32.52
C ARG A 32 -3.34 26.69 33.10
N SER A 33 -3.91 25.61 32.57
CA SER A 33 -5.09 24.97 33.15
C SER A 33 -4.65 23.95 34.20
N SER A 34 -5.09 24.13 35.45
CA SER A 34 -4.79 23.25 36.57
C SER A 34 -5.79 22.08 36.64
N LEU A 35 -5.28 20.86 36.80
CA LEU A 35 -6.05 19.70 37.23
C LEU A 35 -6.34 19.84 38.73
N SER A 36 -7.61 19.73 39.13
CA SER A 36 -7.97 19.53 40.53
C SER A 36 -8.66 18.18 40.67
N PHE A 37 -8.07 17.33 41.51
CA PHE A 37 -8.59 16.02 41.89
C PHE A 37 -9.40 16.22 43.16
N VAL A 38 -10.71 16.03 43.09
CA VAL A 38 -11.54 16.01 44.29
C VAL A 38 -11.82 14.56 44.63
N ARG A 39 -11.20 14.08 45.70
CA ARG A 39 -11.56 12.84 46.37
C ARG A 39 -12.71 13.18 47.31
N GLU A 40 -13.94 12.80 46.97
CA GLU A 40 -15.04 12.85 47.93
C GLU A 40 -14.83 11.71 48.94
N GLU A 41 -14.21 12.03 50.06
CA GLU A 41 -14.30 11.22 51.27
C GLU A 41 -15.61 11.56 51.96
N ASP A 42 -16.67 10.80 51.67
CA ASP A 42 -17.43 10.09 52.71
C ASP A 42 -18.67 9.37 52.15
N ASN A 43 -18.79 8.10 52.58
CA ASN A 43 -19.96 7.22 52.61
C ASN A 43 -20.34 6.35 51.38
N LEU A 44 -19.84 5.11 51.48
CA LEU A 44 -20.51 3.81 51.26
C LEU A 44 -20.79 3.31 49.83
N ARG A 45 -19.95 2.33 49.45
CA ARG A 45 -20.15 1.21 48.51
C ARG A 45 -20.50 1.56 47.06
N GLY A 46 -19.45 1.75 46.27
CA GLY A 46 -19.46 1.69 44.81
C GLY A 46 -18.32 2.53 44.26
N ASP A 47 -17.20 1.91 43.91
CA ASP A 47 -16.05 2.61 43.29
C ASP A 47 -16.43 3.04 41.86
N GLY A 48 -17.15 4.15 41.75
CA GLY A 48 -17.44 4.85 40.52
C GLY A 48 -16.75 6.20 40.54
N TYR A 49 -15.75 6.39 39.68
CA TYR A 49 -15.16 7.71 39.46
C TYR A 49 -16.15 8.55 38.66
N ARG A 50 -16.68 9.63 39.25
CA ARG A 50 -17.49 10.62 38.53
C ARG A 50 -16.57 11.72 38.03
N PHE A 51 -16.31 11.75 36.72
CA PHE A 51 -15.53 12.81 36.08
C PHE A 51 -16.46 13.93 35.62
N THR A 52 -16.24 15.15 36.11
CA THR A 52 -16.90 16.36 35.58
C THR A 52 -15.88 17.18 34.80
N TYR A 53 -16.04 17.22 33.48
CA TYR A 53 -15.18 17.98 32.57
C TYR A 53 -15.61 19.45 32.52
N LYS A 54 -14.65 20.38 32.61
CA LYS A 54 -14.85 21.81 32.29
C LYS A 54 -13.98 22.18 31.09
N PHE A 55 -14.44 21.85 29.88
CA PHE A 55 -13.78 22.29 28.64
C PHE A 55 -14.81 22.68 27.56
N PRO A 56 -15.45 23.87 27.68
CA PRO A 56 -16.46 24.31 26.72
C PRO A 56 -15.91 24.42 25.28
N ALA A 57 -14.70 24.98 25.12
CA ALA A 57 -14.18 25.32 23.79
C ALA A 57 -13.67 24.13 22.95
N MET A 58 -13.21 23.04 23.59
CA MET A 58 -12.77 21.83 22.88
C MET A 58 -13.95 20.92 22.55
N LYS A 59 -14.92 20.83 23.48
CA LYS A 59 -16.18 20.11 23.29
C LYS A 59 -16.97 20.62 22.10
N ASP A 60 -17.20 21.93 22.00
CA ASP A 60 -18.02 22.50 20.93
C ASP A 60 -17.37 22.33 19.53
N ARG A 61 -16.03 22.40 19.44
CA ARG A 61 -15.28 22.16 18.19
C ARG A 61 -15.25 20.70 17.78
N MET A 62 -15.25 19.76 18.72
CA MET A 62 -15.19 18.33 18.46
C MET A 62 -16.58 17.73 18.24
N ASP A 63 -17.61 18.21 18.94
CA ASP A 63 -19.02 17.81 18.77
C ASP A 63 -19.52 18.17 17.36
N ALA A 64 -19.23 19.38 16.87
CA ALA A 64 -19.57 19.81 15.51
C ALA A 64 -18.86 18.99 14.40
N ARG A 65 -17.65 18.48 14.69
CA ARG A 65 -16.89 17.62 13.77
C ARG A 65 -17.33 16.16 13.84
N MET A 66 -17.76 15.66 14.99
CA MET A 66 -18.29 14.30 15.13
C MET A 66 -19.66 14.14 14.48
N GLU A 67 -20.52 15.15 14.57
CA GLU A 67 -21.78 15.16 13.82
C GLU A 67 -21.48 15.11 12.30
N ALA A 68 -20.45 15.82 11.84
CA ALA A 68 -19.93 15.69 10.48
C ALA A 68 -19.22 14.35 10.19
N VAL A 69 -18.54 13.68 11.13
CA VAL A 69 -17.92 12.36 10.88
C VAL A 69 -18.96 11.24 10.84
N VAL A 70 -19.98 11.32 11.69
CA VAL A 70 -21.11 10.38 11.74
C VAL A 70 -22.04 10.58 10.54
N GLU A 71 -22.18 11.81 10.02
CA GLU A 71 -23.05 12.13 8.89
C GLU A 71 -22.32 12.12 7.53
N HIS A 72 -20.99 12.27 7.49
CA HIS A 72 -20.20 12.49 6.26
C HIS A 72 -19.14 11.42 5.93
N LYS A 73 -19.08 10.27 6.63
CA LYS A 73 -18.22 9.14 6.20
C LYS A 73 -18.99 7.81 6.15
N LYS A 74 -19.84 7.69 5.12
CA LYS A 74 -20.23 6.40 4.52
C LYS A 74 -19.14 5.82 3.60
N GLU A 75 -18.04 6.55 3.39
CA GLU A 75 -16.80 5.99 2.84
C GLU A 75 -15.89 5.65 4.02
N LEU A 76 -16.09 4.45 4.58
CA LEU A 76 -15.06 3.77 5.36
C LEU A 76 -13.91 3.49 4.39
N TYR A 77 -12.94 4.40 4.34
CA TYR A 77 -11.63 4.11 3.74
C TYR A 77 -10.94 3.11 4.67
N LEU A 78 -11.08 1.82 4.35
CA LEU A 78 -10.06 0.82 4.59
C LEU A 78 -8.86 1.15 3.69
N THR A 79 -8.17 2.25 3.95
CA THR A 79 -6.84 2.49 3.37
C THR A 79 -5.86 1.59 4.10
N GLN A 80 -5.81 0.33 3.68
CA GLN A 80 -4.65 -0.53 3.89
C GLN A 80 -3.53 0.00 3.00
N GLN A 81 -2.54 0.67 3.60
CA GLN A 81 -1.18 0.57 3.08
C GLN A 81 -0.60 -0.77 3.55
N PRO A 82 0.25 -1.42 2.75
CA PRO A 82 0.75 -2.76 2.99
C PRO A 82 1.90 -2.75 4.02
N ASN A 83 1.68 -2.16 5.19
CA ASN A 83 2.56 -2.39 6.33
C ASN A 83 1.87 -3.43 7.22
N ASP A 84 2.43 -4.64 7.24
CA ASP A 84 1.96 -5.82 7.99
C ASP A 84 1.80 -5.61 9.51
N GLU A 85 2.22 -4.45 10.05
CA GLU A 85 2.26 -4.20 11.50
C GLU A 85 0.96 -3.63 12.09
N ASP A 86 -0.03 -3.24 11.27
CA ASP A 86 -1.15 -2.40 11.73
C ASP A 86 -2.52 -3.09 11.65
N LEU A 87 -2.67 -4.21 12.37
CA LEU A 87 -3.89 -5.04 12.45
C LEU A 87 -5.06 -4.39 13.23
N SER A 88 -5.31 -3.09 13.07
CA SER A 88 -6.46 -2.43 13.71
C SER A 88 -7.74 -2.76 12.94
N LEU A 89 -8.80 -3.18 13.65
CA LEU A 89 -10.12 -3.39 13.01
C LEU A 89 -10.75 -2.08 12.55
N TYR A 90 -10.51 -1.03 13.33
CA TYR A 90 -11.02 0.31 13.05
C TYR A 90 -9.94 1.33 13.38
N SER A 91 -9.79 2.32 12.51
CA SER A 91 -8.93 3.48 12.74
C SER A 91 -9.76 4.76 12.62
N TYR A 92 -9.68 5.62 13.63
CA TYR A 92 -10.38 6.88 13.72
C TYR A 92 -9.37 8.02 13.81
N GLU A 93 -9.36 8.91 12.83
CA GLU A 93 -8.43 10.03 12.78
C GLU A 93 -9.06 11.33 13.32
N PHE A 94 -8.41 11.91 14.32
CA PHE A 94 -8.75 13.19 14.92
C PHE A 94 -7.78 14.27 14.41
N SER A 95 -8.34 15.24 13.68
CA SER A 95 -7.68 16.50 13.34
C SER A 95 -6.30 16.37 12.66
N GLY A 96 -6.02 15.28 11.94
CA GLY A 96 -4.77 15.07 11.20
C GLY A 96 -3.54 14.78 12.07
N ARG A 97 -3.69 14.59 13.39
CA ARG A 97 -2.56 14.44 14.32
C ARG A 97 -2.69 13.30 15.32
N THR A 98 -3.87 12.72 15.48
CA THR A 98 -4.10 11.66 16.46
C THR A 98 -5.02 10.61 15.87
N THR A 99 -4.58 9.36 15.83
CA THR A 99 -5.39 8.24 15.39
C THR A 99 -5.71 7.35 16.59
N ILE A 100 -6.97 6.97 16.74
CA ILE A 100 -7.40 5.93 17.69
C ILE A 100 -7.65 4.67 16.89
N LYS A 101 -6.98 3.60 17.27
CA LYS A 101 -7.09 2.30 16.63
C LYS A 101 -7.77 1.34 17.59
N ALA A 102 -8.77 0.62 17.10
CA ALA A 102 -9.49 -0.37 17.86
C ALA A 102 -9.00 -1.77 17.49
N TYR A 103 -8.43 -2.48 18.47
CA TYR A 103 -7.98 -3.86 18.36
C TYR A 103 -8.82 -4.70 19.35
N ASP A 104 -9.78 -5.49 18.85
CA ASP A 104 -10.71 -6.35 19.62
C ASP A 104 -11.58 -5.67 20.70
N ASP A 105 -12.33 -6.50 21.43
CA ASP A 105 -12.95 -6.22 22.71
C ASP A 105 -11.97 -5.81 23.84
N ARG A 106 -10.65 -5.90 23.61
CA ARG A 106 -9.64 -5.75 24.66
C ARG A 106 -8.89 -4.43 24.68
N ARG A 107 -8.69 -3.73 23.56
CA ARG A 107 -7.80 -2.55 23.59
C ARG A 107 -8.03 -1.52 22.48
N LEU A 108 -8.39 -0.31 22.89
CA LEU A 108 -8.22 0.89 22.08
C LEU A 108 -6.79 1.42 22.29
N THR A 109 -6.09 1.72 21.21
CA THR A 109 -4.80 2.44 21.25
C THR A 109 -4.95 3.81 20.62
N CYS A 110 -4.02 4.70 20.94
CA CYS A 110 -4.05 6.07 20.45
C CYS A 110 -2.63 6.49 20.07
N SER A 111 -2.48 7.19 18.95
CA SER A 111 -1.20 7.67 18.43
C SER A 111 -0.71 8.97 19.09
N CYS A 112 -1.40 9.47 20.13
CA CYS A 112 -1.02 10.73 20.77
C CYS A 112 0.36 10.61 21.45
N THR A 113 1.25 11.55 21.15
CA THR A 113 2.60 11.67 21.74
C THR A 113 2.59 12.56 22.99
N ASP A 114 1.64 12.38 23.89
CA ASP A 114 1.48 13.26 25.06
C ASP A 114 2.68 13.12 26.03
N PRO A 115 3.48 14.19 26.27
CA PRO A 115 4.73 14.10 27.03
C PRO A 115 4.58 13.82 28.54
N GLU A 116 3.37 13.94 29.12
CA GLU A 116 3.11 13.43 30.48
C GLU A 116 2.99 11.88 30.52
N ARG A 117 3.10 11.23 29.35
CA ARG A 117 3.37 9.81 29.16
C ARG A 117 4.41 9.63 28.04
N ALA A 118 5.63 10.10 28.26
CA ALA A 118 6.76 9.85 27.34
C ALA A 118 7.26 8.38 27.44
N PRO A 119 8.27 7.97 26.65
CA PRO A 119 8.17 7.45 25.30
C PRO A 119 8.66 5.98 25.23
N GLY A 120 7.85 5.07 24.67
CA GLY A 120 8.24 3.68 24.46
C GLY A 120 7.14 2.68 24.76
N GLY A 121 6.25 2.44 23.80
CA GLY A 121 5.41 1.25 23.81
C GLY A 121 4.18 1.26 24.75
N PRO A 122 3.40 0.16 24.74
CA PRO A 122 1.95 0.18 24.82
C PRO A 122 1.43 0.22 26.26
N GLN A 123 0.80 1.33 26.68
CA GLN A 123 0.14 1.54 28.01
C GLN A 123 0.67 0.62 29.12
N GLU A 124 1.86 0.88 29.66
CA GLU A 124 2.34 0.24 30.90
C GLU A 124 1.53 0.66 32.15
N GLY A 125 0.48 1.47 31.98
CA GLY A 125 -0.46 1.84 33.03
C GLY A 125 -1.88 1.35 32.74
N ASP A 126 -2.59 0.95 33.79
CA ASP A 126 -3.98 0.46 33.80
C ASP A 126 -5.05 1.51 33.38
N ILE A 127 -4.65 2.62 32.76
CA ILE A 127 -5.51 3.76 32.46
C ILE A 127 -5.31 4.21 31.01
N ALA A 128 -6.39 4.28 30.23
CA ALA A 128 -6.39 4.77 28.85
C ALA A 128 -6.05 6.27 28.76
N CYS A 129 -5.64 6.77 27.59
CA CYS A 129 -5.40 8.21 27.41
C CYS A 129 -6.72 8.98 27.27
N GLN A 130 -6.69 10.31 27.47
CA GLN A 130 -7.88 11.15 27.42
C GLN A 130 -8.63 11.06 26.07
N HIS A 131 -7.90 10.91 24.97
CA HIS A 131 -8.49 10.73 23.63
C HIS A 131 -9.37 9.47 23.54
N ILE A 132 -8.92 8.35 24.13
CA ILE A 132 -9.68 7.10 24.16
C ILE A 132 -10.93 7.26 25.04
N PHE A 133 -10.79 7.86 26.23
CA PHE A 133 -11.96 8.14 27.09
C PHE A 133 -13.01 8.98 26.40
N TRP A 134 -12.58 10.06 25.75
CA TRP A 134 -13.50 10.93 25.02
C TRP A 134 -14.17 10.18 23.86
N PHE A 135 -13.40 9.42 23.06
CA PHE A 135 -13.96 8.63 21.97
C PHE A 135 -15.01 7.62 22.47
N VAL A 136 -14.71 6.90 23.55
CA VAL A 136 -15.64 5.93 24.14
C VAL A 136 -16.89 6.61 24.72
N ASP A 137 -16.76 7.79 25.32
CA ASP A 137 -17.90 8.58 25.80
C ASP A 137 -18.83 9.00 24.65
N GLN A 138 -18.25 9.52 23.55
CA GLN A 138 -19.01 9.89 22.36
C GLN A 138 -19.72 8.69 21.73
N LEU A 139 -19.02 7.56 21.63
CA LEU A 139 -19.58 6.32 21.12
C LEU A 139 -20.76 5.84 21.98
N ALA A 140 -20.63 5.90 23.31
CA ALA A 140 -21.69 5.53 24.24
C ALA A 140 -22.91 6.45 24.11
N ILE A 141 -22.70 7.76 23.94
CA ILE A 141 -23.77 8.75 23.70
C ILE A 141 -24.51 8.44 22.38
N ALA A 142 -23.76 8.21 21.29
CA ALA A 142 -24.32 7.90 19.98
C ALA A 142 -25.14 6.60 20.02
N TRP A 143 -24.59 5.54 20.61
CA TRP A 143 -25.27 4.26 20.78
C TRP A 143 -26.54 4.40 21.64
N CYS A 144 -26.50 5.15 22.75
CA CYS A 144 -27.66 5.42 23.58
C CYS A 144 -28.77 6.16 22.81
N ARG A 145 -28.39 7.15 21.99
CA ARG A 145 -29.32 7.90 21.13
C ARG A 145 -30.02 6.95 20.14
N LYS A 146 -29.25 6.08 19.47
CA LYS A 146 -29.77 5.08 18.52
C LYS A 146 -30.72 4.07 19.18
N LYS A 147 -30.41 3.61 20.39
CA LYS A 147 -31.26 2.69 21.16
C LYS A 147 -32.43 3.39 21.89
N GLY A 148 -32.61 4.70 21.72
CA GLY A 148 -33.69 5.47 22.34
C GLY A 148 -33.58 5.56 23.87
N ILE A 149 -32.37 5.47 24.43
CA ILE A 149 -32.10 5.54 25.86
C ILE A 149 -32.03 7.03 26.26
N LYS A 150 -33.03 7.48 27.02
CA LYS A 150 -33.09 8.86 27.54
C LYS A 150 -32.38 8.95 28.90
N ALA A 151 -31.53 9.96 29.06
CA ALA A 151 -30.75 10.25 30.28
C ALA A 151 -29.97 9.02 30.82
N PRO A 152 -29.05 8.43 30.02
CA PRO A 152 -28.20 7.35 30.50
C PRO A 152 -27.21 7.87 31.56
N THR A 153 -26.93 7.03 32.55
CA THR A 153 -25.69 7.16 33.34
C THR A 153 -24.65 6.26 32.68
N ILE A 154 -23.57 6.86 32.18
CA ILE A 154 -22.47 6.16 31.50
C ILE A 154 -21.29 6.11 32.47
N GLU A 155 -20.83 4.90 32.76
CA GLU A 155 -19.62 4.65 33.54
C GLU A 155 -18.61 3.90 32.66
N ILE A 156 -17.46 4.52 32.42
CA ILE A 156 -16.38 3.95 31.60
C ILE A 156 -15.28 3.47 32.53
N ASN A 157 -14.85 2.22 32.37
CA ASN A 157 -13.76 1.69 33.19
C ASN A 157 -12.42 2.37 32.84
N PRO A 158 -11.41 2.37 33.75
CA PRO A 158 -10.16 3.08 33.53
C PRO A 158 -9.40 2.68 32.25
N ARG A 159 -9.55 1.43 31.80
CA ARG A 159 -8.94 0.89 30.59
C ARG A 159 -9.76 1.15 29.32
N CYS A 160 -10.94 1.74 29.42
CA CYS A 160 -11.89 1.94 28.34
C CYS A 160 -12.25 0.65 27.56
N THR A 161 -12.23 -0.50 28.23
CA THR A 161 -12.61 -1.80 27.62
C THR A 161 -14.08 -2.14 27.85
N ARG A 162 -14.71 -1.53 28.86
CA ARG A 162 -16.12 -1.79 29.19
C ARG A 162 -16.84 -0.52 29.60
N ILE A 163 -18.07 -0.40 29.11
CA ILE A 163 -18.94 0.73 29.35
C ILE A 163 -20.20 0.18 30.03
N LYS A 164 -20.49 0.71 31.21
CA LYS A 164 -21.74 0.41 31.92
C LYS A 164 -22.71 1.55 31.66
N ILE A 165 -23.83 1.22 31.02
CA ILE A 165 -24.92 2.16 30.76
C ILE A 165 -26.10 1.79 31.66
N THR A 166 -26.49 2.70 32.54
CA THR A 166 -27.65 2.52 33.42
C THR A 166 -28.82 3.36 32.92
N ARG A 167 -29.96 2.69 32.66
CA ARG A 167 -31.18 3.33 32.15
C ARG A 167 -32.16 3.68 33.26
N GLY A 168 -32.16 4.95 33.68
CA GLY A 168 -33.17 5.54 34.57
C GLY A 168 -33.33 4.86 35.94
N ALA A 169 -34.36 5.27 36.69
CA ALA A 169 -34.57 4.86 38.09
C ALA A 169 -34.85 3.35 38.32
N ARG A 170 -34.98 2.54 37.27
CA ARG A 170 -35.24 1.09 37.36
C ARG A 170 -34.00 0.21 37.18
N ALA A 171 -32.79 0.79 37.24
CA ALA A 171 -31.50 0.10 37.41
C ALA A 171 -31.26 -1.09 36.46
N ARG A 172 -31.71 -1.01 35.19
CA ARG A 172 -31.22 -1.93 34.17
C ARG A 172 -29.89 -1.39 33.67
N THR A 173 -28.82 -2.03 34.14
CA THR A 173 -27.45 -1.77 33.69
C THR A 173 -27.13 -2.70 32.54
N VAL A 174 -26.66 -2.13 31.44
CA VAL A 174 -26.10 -2.85 30.30
C VAL A 174 -24.59 -2.62 30.33
N GLU A 175 -23.83 -3.70 30.39
CA GLU A 175 -22.39 -3.66 30.20
C GLU A 175 -22.11 -4.05 28.76
N ILE A 176 -21.48 -3.15 28.01
CA ILE A 176 -21.19 -3.33 26.59
C ILE A 176 -19.77 -2.82 26.34
N SER A 177 -19.03 -3.50 25.46
CA SER A 177 -17.71 -3.04 25.05
C SER A 177 -17.84 -1.91 24.02
N PRO A 178 -16.85 -1.00 23.92
CA PRO A 178 -16.79 -0.04 22.81
C PRO A 178 -16.83 -0.74 21.45
N TYR A 179 -16.23 -1.92 21.33
CA TYR A 179 -16.24 -2.70 20.10
C TYR A 179 -17.66 -3.09 19.66
N GLU A 180 -18.45 -3.65 20.58
CA GLU A 180 -19.85 -4.03 20.31
C GLU A 180 -20.70 -2.82 19.92
N MET A 181 -20.44 -1.65 20.50
CA MET A 181 -21.09 -0.41 20.10
C MET A 181 -20.70 0.03 18.68
N ILE A 182 -19.42 -0.06 18.31
CA ILE A 182 -18.94 0.25 16.95
C ILE A 182 -19.61 -0.69 15.93
N ARG A 183 -19.65 -1.99 16.22
CA ARG A 183 -20.30 -3.00 15.35
C ARG A 183 -21.79 -2.71 15.19
N ASP A 184 -22.49 -2.45 16.29
CA ASP A 184 -23.91 -2.05 16.29
C ASP A 184 -24.14 -0.75 15.51
N GLU A 185 -23.18 0.17 15.52
CA GLU A 185 -23.29 1.46 14.84
C GLU A 185 -23.15 1.32 13.32
N ILE A 186 -22.12 0.60 12.88
CA ILE A 186 -21.79 0.37 11.47
C ILE A 186 -22.85 -0.53 10.79
N GLY A 187 -23.56 -1.37 11.55
CA GLY A 187 -24.70 -2.15 11.03
C GLY A 187 -24.30 -3.26 10.06
N ILE A 188 -23.04 -3.69 10.09
CA ILE A 188 -22.53 -4.82 9.31
C ILE A 188 -22.56 -6.05 10.23
N GLU A 189 -23.52 -6.95 9.99
CA GLU A 189 -23.71 -8.18 10.79
C GLU A 189 -22.57 -9.20 10.58
N ASP A 190 -21.83 -9.08 9.47
CA ASP A 190 -20.80 -10.03 9.01
C ASP A 190 -19.35 -9.61 9.33
N LEU A 191 -19.13 -8.63 10.20
CA LEU A 191 -17.77 -8.28 10.63
C LEU A 191 -17.18 -9.39 11.52
N PRO A 192 -15.86 -9.64 11.44
CA PRO A 192 -15.25 -10.69 12.24
C PRO A 192 -15.36 -10.37 13.74
N LYS A 193 -15.66 -11.38 14.54
CA LYS A 193 -16.08 -11.26 15.94
C LYS A 193 -14.91 -11.24 16.92
N SER A 194 -13.69 -11.47 16.44
CA SER A 194 -12.46 -11.51 17.24
C SER A 194 -11.22 -11.11 16.43
N ILE A 195 -10.11 -10.76 17.09
CA ILE A 195 -8.81 -10.55 16.40
C ILE A 195 -8.42 -11.77 15.56
N GLN A 196 -8.63 -13.01 16.05
CA GLN A 196 -8.25 -14.21 15.30
C GLN A 196 -9.04 -14.35 13.99
N GLU A 197 -10.33 -14.01 14.01
CA GLU A 197 -11.14 -13.99 12.79
C GLU A 197 -10.73 -12.84 11.87
N CYS A 198 -10.33 -11.69 12.43
CA CYS A 198 -9.82 -10.56 11.66
C CYS A 198 -8.46 -10.83 11.03
N THR A 199 -7.52 -11.43 11.77
CA THR A 199 -6.22 -11.85 11.24
C THR A 199 -6.42 -12.91 10.18
N GLY A 200 -7.35 -13.86 10.39
CA GLY A 200 -7.73 -14.82 9.37
C GLY A 200 -8.34 -14.15 8.13
N PHE A 201 -9.23 -13.18 8.31
CA PHE A 201 -9.86 -12.44 7.23
C PHE A 201 -8.85 -11.58 6.45
N THR A 202 -7.99 -10.82 7.13
CA THR A 202 -6.99 -9.95 6.49
C THR A 202 -5.92 -10.77 5.80
N MET A 203 -5.44 -11.86 6.42
CA MET A 203 -4.50 -12.79 5.80
C MET A 203 -5.10 -13.43 4.56
N ARG A 204 -6.33 -14.00 4.65
CA ARG A 204 -7.00 -14.59 3.49
C ARG A 204 -7.26 -13.57 2.39
N ARG A 205 -7.68 -12.36 2.74
CA ARG A 205 -7.87 -11.26 1.79
C ARG A 205 -6.56 -10.92 1.09
N ALA A 206 -5.48 -10.74 1.84
CA ALA A 206 -4.16 -10.42 1.30
C ALA A 206 -3.67 -11.51 0.37
N GLN A 207 -3.74 -12.78 0.78
CA GLN A 207 -3.32 -13.91 -0.04
C GLN A 207 -4.22 -14.11 -1.28
N ALA A 208 -5.54 -13.95 -1.16
CA ALA A 208 -6.44 -14.03 -2.32
C ALA A 208 -6.20 -12.90 -3.31
N ASN A 209 -6.01 -11.67 -2.82
CA ASN A 209 -5.62 -10.52 -3.63
C ASN A 209 -4.27 -10.79 -4.32
N ASP A 210 -3.34 -11.39 -3.60
CA ASP A 210 -2.02 -11.71 -4.10
C ASP A 210 -2.05 -12.74 -5.23
N ARG A 211 -2.85 -13.83 -5.10
CA ARG A 211 -3.06 -14.80 -6.18
C ARG A 211 -3.72 -14.18 -7.40
N LEU A 212 -4.75 -13.37 -7.18
CA LEU A 212 -5.52 -12.77 -8.26
C LEU A 212 -4.83 -11.55 -8.88
N SER A 213 -3.77 -11.03 -8.25
CA SER A 213 -2.97 -9.93 -8.78
C SER A 213 -2.31 -10.23 -10.12
N VAL A 214 -2.11 -11.52 -10.46
CA VAL A 214 -1.66 -11.94 -11.80
C VAL A 214 -2.63 -11.48 -12.90
N PHE A 215 -3.91 -11.40 -12.56
CA PHE A 215 -4.97 -10.94 -13.46
C PHE A 215 -5.24 -9.44 -13.33
N ASP A 216 -4.65 -8.78 -12.33
CA ASP A 216 -4.61 -7.33 -12.28
C ASP A 216 -3.56 -6.79 -13.26
N LEU A 217 -3.89 -6.98 -14.53
CA LEU A 217 -3.22 -6.38 -15.68
C LEU A 217 -3.25 -4.85 -15.62
N PHE A 218 -4.04 -4.25 -14.72
CA PHE A 218 -4.43 -2.83 -14.77
C PHE A 218 -3.78 -1.99 -13.68
N GLY A 219 -3.64 -2.51 -12.45
CA GLY A 219 -3.16 -1.78 -11.29
C GLY A 219 -1.64 -1.78 -11.12
N THR A 220 -0.96 -2.85 -11.53
CA THR A 220 0.49 -2.99 -11.31
C THR A 220 1.37 -2.30 -12.36
N LEU A 221 0.85 -2.03 -13.57
CA LEU A 221 1.71 -1.69 -14.73
C LEU A 221 1.12 -0.59 -15.67
N GLY A 222 0.28 0.30 -15.11
CA GLY A 222 -0.07 1.60 -15.69
C GLY A 222 -1.16 1.63 -16.76
N ASP A 223 -2.04 2.64 -16.66
CA ASP A 223 -3.19 2.91 -17.55
C ASP A 223 -2.84 3.09 -19.05
N LYS A 224 -1.57 3.35 -19.36
CA LYS A 224 -1.13 3.88 -20.66
C LYS A 224 -1.30 2.87 -21.82
N TYR A 225 -1.28 1.58 -21.51
CA TYR A 225 -1.32 0.50 -22.51
C TYR A 225 -2.70 -0.07 -22.79
N LEU A 226 -3.69 0.26 -21.97
CA LEU A 226 -5.00 -0.42 -21.97
C LEU A 226 -6.09 0.37 -22.71
N ARG A 227 -5.71 1.35 -23.55
CA ARG A 227 -6.66 2.04 -24.45
C ARG A 227 -7.38 1.11 -25.43
N SER A 228 -6.92 -0.14 -25.56
CA SER A 228 -7.52 -1.18 -26.40
C SER A 228 -8.65 -1.96 -25.71
N MET A 229 -8.76 -1.94 -24.38
CA MET A 229 -9.88 -2.56 -23.67
C MET A 229 -10.98 -1.54 -23.50
N GLU A 230 -12.21 -1.86 -23.91
CA GLU A 230 -13.37 -1.04 -23.62
C GLU A 230 -13.45 -0.84 -22.10
N SER A 231 -13.59 0.41 -21.66
CA SER A 231 -13.58 0.81 -20.25
C SER A 231 -14.57 0.03 -19.38
N GLN A 232 -15.64 -0.50 -19.99
CA GLN A 232 -16.63 -1.35 -19.33
C GLN A 232 -16.08 -2.73 -18.96
N THR A 233 -15.39 -3.43 -19.85
CA THR A 233 -14.81 -4.76 -19.57
C THR A 233 -13.81 -4.68 -18.43
N ARG A 234 -12.99 -3.62 -18.39
CA ARG A 234 -12.05 -3.37 -17.30
C ARG A 234 -12.74 -3.25 -15.94
N LEU A 235 -13.80 -2.44 -15.86
CA LEU A 235 -14.56 -2.25 -14.62
C LEU A 235 -15.27 -3.54 -14.19
N THR A 236 -15.77 -4.32 -15.15
CA THR A 236 -16.43 -5.60 -14.85
C THR A 236 -15.44 -6.63 -14.31
N THR A 237 -14.26 -6.75 -14.91
CA THR A 237 -13.21 -7.67 -14.47
C THR A 237 -12.66 -7.31 -13.09
N SER A 238 -12.35 -6.02 -12.84
CA SER A 238 -11.90 -5.57 -11.51
C SER A 238 -12.97 -5.85 -10.45
N ARG A 239 -14.24 -5.52 -10.70
CA ARG A 239 -15.33 -5.82 -9.75
C ARG A 239 -15.53 -7.31 -9.52
N PHE A 240 -15.25 -8.16 -10.51
CA PHE A 240 -15.31 -9.60 -10.35
C PHE A 240 -14.23 -10.08 -9.38
N PHE A 241 -12.97 -9.68 -9.59
CA PHE A 241 -11.88 -10.05 -8.69
C PHE A 241 -12.07 -9.49 -7.28
N ASP A 242 -12.50 -8.23 -7.14
CA ASP A 242 -12.80 -7.64 -5.82
C ASP A 242 -13.84 -8.47 -5.05
N ARG A 243 -14.87 -8.98 -5.74
CA ARG A 243 -15.88 -9.84 -5.13
C ARG A 243 -15.34 -11.22 -4.77
N MET A 244 -14.48 -11.80 -5.61
CA MET A 244 -13.83 -13.09 -5.33
C MET A 244 -12.92 -12.98 -4.10
N ILE A 245 -12.11 -11.91 -4.02
CA ILE A 245 -11.25 -11.61 -2.88
C ILE A 245 -12.09 -11.44 -1.61
N GLU A 246 -13.16 -10.66 -1.69
CA GLU A 246 -14.07 -10.44 -0.55
C GLU A 246 -14.73 -11.75 -0.09
N GLN A 247 -15.18 -12.58 -1.03
CA GLN A 247 -15.78 -13.88 -0.71
C GLN A 247 -14.75 -14.82 -0.07
N ALA A 248 -13.52 -14.88 -0.58
CA ALA A 248 -12.43 -15.68 -0.02
C ALA A 248 -12.03 -15.20 1.38
N ALA A 249 -12.03 -13.89 1.62
CA ALA A 249 -11.78 -13.38 2.97
C ALA A 249 -12.82 -13.88 4.00
N ARG A 250 -14.09 -13.97 3.58
CA ARG A 250 -15.24 -14.37 4.42
C ARG A 250 -15.40 -15.87 4.60
N ASP A 251 -15.12 -16.66 3.58
CA ASP A 251 -15.46 -18.09 3.50
C ASP A 251 -14.18 -18.94 3.39
N PRO A 252 -13.68 -19.55 4.49
CA PRO A 252 -12.42 -20.29 4.47
C PRO A 252 -12.40 -21.48 3.50
N PRO A 253 -13.46 -22.32 3.39
CA PRO A 253 -13.55 -23.32 2.32
C PRO A 253 -13.33 -22.73 0.92
N PHE A 254 -14.06 -21.66 0.57
CA PHE A 254 -13.91 -21.01 -0.73
C PHE A 254 -12.50 -20.41 -0.93
N PHE A 255 -11.88 -19.91 0.13
CA PHE A 255 -10.48 -19.47 0.08
C PHE A 255 -9.52 -20.62 -0.25
N HIS A 256 -9.68 -21.79 0.38
CA HIS A 256 -8.87 -22.96 0.07
C HIS A 256 -9.10 -23.43 -1.38
N ASP A 257 -10.36 -23.53 -1.81
CA ASP A 257 -10.70 -23.84 -3.20
C ASP A 257 -10.04 -22.84 -4.18
N LEU A 258 -10.02 -21.55 -3.81
CA LEU A 258 -9.37 -20.50 -4.61
C LEU A 258 -7.85 -20.70 -4.67
N LEU A 259 -7.19 -21.03 -3.56
CA LEU A 259 -5.75 -21.31 -3.57
C LEU A 259 -5.41 -22.58 -4.37
N GLU A 260 -6.26 -23.61 -4.32
CA GLU A 260 -6.11 -24.83 -5.12
C GLU A 260 -6.33 -24.58 -6.61
N MET A 261 -7.30 -23.73 -6.97
CA MET A 261 -7.55 -23.33 -8.37
C MET A 261 -6.45 -22.44 -8.95
N PHE A 262 -5.71 -21.73 -8.10
CA PHE A 262 -4.65 -20.81 -8.50
C PHE A 262 -3.32 -21.10 -7.78
N PRO A 263 -2.64 -22.22 -8.10
CA PRO A 263 -1.33 -22.55 -7.55
C PRO A 263 -0.30 -21.44 -7.81
N VAL A 264 0.69 -21.28 -6.91
CA VAL A 264 1.69 -20.19 -7.04
C VAL A 264 2.45 -20.34 -8.35
N ALA A 265 2.85 -21.57 -8.67
CA ALA A 265 3.62 -21.90 -9.86
C ALA A 265 2.91 -21.47 -11.14
N ASP A 266 1.62 -21.79 -11.27
CA ASP A 266 0.81 -21.44 -12.44
C ASP A 266 0.61 -19.93 -12.55
N CYS A 267 0.28 -19.27 -11.43
CA CYS A 267 0.15 -17.82 -11.39
C CYS A 267 1.47 -17.13 -11.75
N ALA A 268 2.60 -17.61 -11.24
CA ALA A 268 3.91 -17.06 -11.56
C ALA A 268 4.29 -17.29 -13.02
N ALA A 269 4.00 -18.47 -13.59
CA ALA A 269 4.24 -18.74 -15.00
C ALA A 269 3.48 -17.77 -15.91
N VAL A 270 2.20 -17.54 -15.63
CA VAL A 270 1.38 -16.54 -16.35
C VAL A 270 1.91 -15.12 -16.11
N ALA A 271 2.29 -14.79 -14.87
CA ALA A 271 2.86 -13.48 -14.54
C ALA A 271 4.14 -13.21 -15.35
N PHE A 272 5.05 -14.17 -15.45
CA PHE A 272 6.28 -14.02 -16.21
C PHE A 272 6.05 -13.98 -17.73
N GLU A 273 5.08 -14.73 -18.26
CA GLU A 273 4.69 -14.61 -19.67
C GLU A 273 4.15 -13.19 -19.99
N LEU A 274 3.31 -12.65 -19.11
CA LEU A 274 2.79 -11.28 -19.23
C LEU A 274 3.91 -10.24 -19.10
N ALA A 275 4.83 -10.42 -18.14
CA ALA A 275 5.97 -9.55 -17.95
C ALA A 275 6.87 -9.55 -19.20
N HIS A 276 7.23 -10.73 -19.72
CA HIS A 276 8.02 -10.87 -20.94
C HIS A 276 7.35 -10.20 -22.16
N ALA A 277 6.04 -10.40 -22.36
CA ALA A 277 5.30 -9.72 -23.43
C ALA A 277 5.35 -8.19 -23.29
N ARG A 278 5.29 -7.67 -22.05
CA ARG A 278 5.40 -6.23 -21.77
C ARG A 278 6.80 -5.68 -21.98
N VAL A 279 7.83 -6.43 -21.64
CA VAL A 279 9.22 -6.07 -21.96
C VAL A 279 9.36 -5.86 -23.47
N ALA A 280 8.87 -6.81 -24.27
CA ALA A 280 8.87 -6.67 -25.73
C ALA A 280 8.09 -5.42 -26.18
N GLN A 281 6.91 -5.20 -25.63
CA GLN A 281 6.08 -4.03 -25.96
C GLN A 281 6.75 -2.69 -25.60
N ALA A 282 7.42 -2.59 -24.44
CA ALA A 282 8.10 -1.38 -24.00
C ALA A 282 9.27 -1.04 -24.94
N PHE A 283 10.09 -2.03 -25.29
CA PHE A 283 11.18 -1.83 -26.24
C PHE A 283 10.66 -1.47 -27.65
N ASP A 284 9.62 -2.15 -28.14
CA ASP A 284 8.99 -1.84 -29.43
C ASP A 284 8.36 -0.44 -29.44
N ALA A 285 7.79 0.01 -28.32
CA ALA A 285 7.23 1.35 -28.18
C ALA A 285 8.34 2.41 -28.21
N LEU A 286 9.47 2.15 -27.55
CA LEU A 286 10.64 3.02 -27.56
C LEU A 286 11.25 3.10 -28.97
N GLU A 287 11.40 1.97 -29.67
CA GLU A 287 11.92 1.94 -31.03
C GLU A 287 11.00 2.69 -32.01
N ARG A 288 9.69 2.53 -31.89
CA ARG A 288 8.71 3.30 -32.66
C ARG A 288 8.81 4.80 -32.36
N TYR A 289 8.94 5.17 -31.09
CA TYR A 289 9.12 6.57 -30.70
C TYR A 289 10.40 7.17 -31.29
N ILE A 290 11.51 6.44 -31.27
CA ILE A 290 12.78 6.84 -31.87
C ILE A 290 12.65 7.01 -33.39
N THR A 291 11.96 6.08 -34.04
CA THR A 291 11.81 6.06 -35.49
C THR A 291 10.90 7.17 -36.00
N TYR A 292 9.74 7.38 -35.37
CA TYR A 292 8.71 8.30 -35.86
C TYR A 292 8.68 9.65 -35.15
N GLY A 293 9.33 9.74 -33.99
CA GLY A 293 9.29 10.90 -33.12
C GLY A 293 7.94 11.13 -32.43
N PRO A 294 7.81 12.22 -31.66
CA PRO A 294 6.63 12.53 -30.84
C PRO A 294 5.38 12.90 -31.65
N ARG A 295 5.49 12.99 -32.97
CA ARG A 295 4.36 13.31 -33.88
C ARG A 295 3.74 12.06 -34.51
N GLY A 296 4.23 10.87 -34.18
CA GLY A 296 3.62 9.62 -34.60
C GLY A 296 2.22 9.43 -33.98
N PRO A 297 1.39 8.53 -34.54
CA PRO A 297 0.03 8.26 -34.07
C PRO A 297 -0.05 7.52 -32.71
N ILE A 298 1.06 7.42 -31.97
CA ILE A 298 1.24 6.56 -30.80
C ILE A 298 1.53 7.43 -29.58
N PRO A 299 1.09 7.05 -28.36
CA PRO A 299 1.48 7.74 -27.13
C PRO A 299 3.00 7.94 -27.04
N VAL A 300 3.41 9.10 -26.53
CA VAL A 300 4.81 9.48 -26.33
C VAL A 300 5.47 8.45 -25.39
N HIS A 301 6.32 7.59 -25.95
CA HIS A 301 7.07 6.56 -25.22
C HIS A 301 8.57 6.83 -25.31
N SER A 302 9.02 7.80 -24.51
CA SER A 302 10.42 8.22 -24.37
C SER A 302 11.29 7.20 -23.62
N VAL A 303 12.61 7.38 -23.64
CA VAL A 303 13.56 6.63 -22.78
C VAL A 303 13.14 6.63 -21.32
N ARG A 304 12.72 7.78 -20.77
CA ARG A 304 12.28 7.88 -19.37
C ARG A 304 11.06 7.01 -19.08
N THR A 305 10.04 7.06 -19.93
CA THR A 305 8.83 6.25 -19.75
C THR A 305 9.13 4.76 -19.96
N CYS A 306 10.06 4.42 -20.85
CA CYS A 306 10.54 3.05 -20.99
C CYS A 306 11.25 2.57 -19.72
N ALA A 307 12.12 3.40 -19.13
CA ALA A 307 12.77 3.11 -17.87
C ALA A 307 11.75 2.88 -16.73
N GLU A 308 10.79 3.80 -16.56
CA GLU A 308 9.71 3.68 -15.57
C GLU A 308 8.89 2.39 -15.74
N ASP A 309 8.60 2.01 -16.99
CA ASP A 309 7.87 0.77 -17.28
C ASP A 309 8.73 -0.47 -16.98
N LEU A 310 10.02 -0.45 -17.32
CA LEU A 310 10.95 -1.55 -17.03
C LEU A 310 11.17 -1.73 -15.53
N ASP A 311 11.30 -0.65 -14.75
CA ASP A 311 11.41 -0.70 -13.29
C ASP A 311 10.18 -1.38 -12.67
N GLN A 312 8.97 -0.98 -13.07
CA GLN A 312 7.73 -1.61 -12.60
C GLN A 312 7.66 -3.10 -12.99
N ILE A 313 8.14 -3.46 -14.18
CA ILE A 313 8.18 -4.87 -14.62
C ILE A 313 9.17 -5.66 -13.77
N VAL A 314 10.35 -5.12 -13.48
CA VAL A 314 11.37 -5.77 -12.64
C VAL A 314 10.85 -5.97 -11.21
N GLU A 315 10.22 -4.96 -10.62
CA GLU A 315 9.57 -5.06 -9.30
C GLU A 315 8.47 -6.11 -9.30
N PHE A 316 7.65 -6.15 -10.36
CA PHE A 316 6.61 -7.16 -10.52
C PHE A 316 7.19 -8.58 -10.62
N ILE A 317 8.25 -8.79 -11.40
CA ILE A 317 8.93 -10.09 -11.49
C ILE A 317 9.55 -10.47 -10.15
N GLY A 318 10.22 -9.54 -9.47
CA GLY A 318 10.85 -9.76 -8.16
C GLY A 318 9.85 -10.27 -7.12
N ARG A 319 8.69 -9.61 -6.99
CA ARG A 319 7.63 -10.04 -6.08
C ARG A 319 7.11 -11.45 -6.36
N TRP A 320 7.08 -11.89 -7.62
CA TRP A 320 6.67 -13.26 -7.95
C TRP A 320 7.78 -14.29 -7.73
N LEU A 321 9.04 -13.92 -7.92
CA LEU A 321 10.19 -14.77 -7.59
C LEU A 321 10.30 -15.00 -6.08
N GLU A 322 10.06 -13.96 -5.27
CA GLU A 322 10.01 -14.07 -3.80
C GLU A 322 8.96 -15.10 -3.37
N LYS A 323 7.72 -15.00 -3.87
CA LYS A 323 6.66 -15.98 -3.56
C LYS A 323 6.98 -17.40 -4.00
N LEU A 324 7.67 -17.57 -5.14
CA LEU A 324 8.11 -18.88 -5.58
C LEU A 324 9.20 -19.43 -4.67
N ALA A 325 10.12 -18.59 -4.18
CA ALA A 325 11.13 -18.98 -3.23
C ALA A 325 10.49 -19.40 -1.89
N ASP A 326 9.51 -18.65 -1.39
CA ASP A 326 8.76 -19.00 -0.18
C ASP A 326 8.02 -20.34 -0.35
N ALA A 327 7.30 -20.50 -1.47
CA ALA A 327 6.59 -21.74 -1.78
C ALA A 327 7.55 -22.92 -1.97
N HIS A 328 8.75 -22.69 -2.51
CA HIS A 328 9.77 -23.70 -2.62
C HIS A 328 10.26 -24.11 -1.23
N GLN A 329 10.57 -23.17 -0.34
CA GLN A 329 11.05 -23.44 1.02
C GLN A 329 10.04 -24.25 1.85
N ASP A 330 8.75 -23.94 1.75
CA ASP A 330 7.68 -24.69 2.43
C ASP A 330 7.67 -26.18 2.05
N MET A 331 7.96 -26.51 0.78
CA MET A 331 8.00 -27.91 0.33
C MET A 331 9.13 -28.73 0.96
N PHE A 332 10.26 -28.12 1.33
CA PHE A 332 11.39 -28.86 1.94
C PHE A 332 11.23 -29.09 3.44
N MET A 333 10.39 -28.30 4.11
CA MET A 333 10.20 -28.41 5.56
C MET A 333 9.29 -29.57 5.95
N ASP A 334 8.43 -30.04 5.05
CA ASP A 334 7.47 -31.12 5.32
C ASP A 334 7.98 -32.52 4.94
N ASP A 335 9.13 -32.64 4.25
CA ASP A 335 9.61 -33.91 3.68
C ASP A 335 10.99 -34.35 4.20
N GLU A 336 11.18 -34.36 5.53
CA GLU A 336 12.28 -35.09 6.20
C GLU A 336 12.14 -36.64 6.05
N SER A 337 11.31 -37.14 5.13
CA SER A 337 11.05 -38.57 4.94
C SER A 337 11.94 -39.22 3.85
N ASP A 338 13.22 -39.43 4.19
CA ASP A 338 14.14 -40.50 3.73
C ASP A 338 13.97 -41.10 2.30
N SER A 339 13.66 -40.30 1.28
CA SER A 339 13.60 -40.79 -0.12
C SER A 339 14.42 -39.95 -1.08
N ASP A 340 15.12 -40.66 -1.96
CA ASP A 340 16.16 -40.26 -2.92
C ASP A 340 15.58 -39.43 -4.10
N ASP A 341 14.71 -38.46 -3.81
CA ASP A 341 13.86 -37.73 -4.79
C ASP A 341 14.53 -36.43 -5.32
N SER A 342 15.86 -36.35 -5.30
CA SER A 342 16.62 -35.15 -5.74
C SER A 342 16.41 -34.80 -7.23
N GLU A 343 16.17 -35.79 -8.10
CA GLU A 343 15.89 -35.56 -9.53
C GLU A 343 14.47 -34.99 -9.78
N ARG A 344 13.54 -35.19 -8.85
CA ARG A 344 12.14 -34.79 -9.01
C ARG A 344 11.94 -33.29 -8.81
N ILE A 345 12.80 -32.68 -8.00
CA ILE A 345 12.80 -31.26 -7.65
C ILE A 345 13.24 -30.38 -8.83
N GLN A 346 14.23 -30.81 -9.61
CA GLN A 346 14.71 -30.06 -10.79
C GLN A 346 13.68 -29.95 -11.92
N HIS A 347 12.62 -30.77 -11.89
CA HIS A 347 11.55 -30.77 -12.88
C HIS A 347 10.20 -30.31 -12.32
N SER A 348 10.19 -29.69 -11.14
CA SER A 348 8.96 -29.14 -10.59
C SER A 348 8.47 -27.94 -11.41
N GLU A 349 7.15 -27.79 -11.55
CA GLU A 349 6.53 -26.63 -12.20
C GLU A 349 6.99 -25.27 -11.60
N PRO A 350 7.16 -25.12 -10.26
CA PRO A 350 7.75 -23.93 -9.65
C PRO A 350 9.14 -23.57 -10.21
N THR A 351 10.02 -24.56 -10.36
CA THR A 351 11.38 -24.37 -10.89
C THR A 351 11.34 -23.84 -12.32
N ALA A 352 10.47 -24.42 -13.16
CA ALA A 352 10.30 -23.98 -14.54
C ALA A 352 9.76 -22.54 -14.63
N ALA A 353 8.82 -22.17 -13.77
CA ALA A 353 8.32 -20.79 -13.68
C ALA A 353 9.44 -19.83 -13.25
N ALA A 354 10.20 -20.16 -12.20
CA ALA A 354 11.31 -19.35 -11.73
C ALA A 354 12.37 -19.11 -12.83
N TYR A 355 12.74 -20.14 -13.59
CA TYR A 355 13.65 -20.00 -14.73
C TYR A 355 13.16 -19.02 -15.79
N ARG A 356 11.85 -18.92 -16.03
CA ARG A 356 11.29 -17.91 -16.94
C ARG A 356 11.41 -16.51 -16.36
N GLY A 357 11.14 -16.33 -15.07
CA GLY A 357 11.30 -15.04 -14.39
C GLY A 357 12.74 -14.55 -14.44
N ILE A 358 13.70 -15.40 -14.07
CA ILE A 358 15.14 -15.13 -14.14
C ILE A 358 15.57 -14.83 -15.58
N GLY A 359 15.17 -15.66 -16.55
CA GLY A 359 15.46 -15.44 -17.95
C GLY A 359 14.98 -14.07 -18.46
N THR A 360 13.76 -13.67 -18.06
CA THR A 360 13.18 -12.36 -18.41
C THR A 360 13.97 -11.21 -17.80
N LEU A 361 14.39 -11.32 -16.53
CA LEU A 361 15.25 -10.33 -15.87
C LEU A 361 16.59 -10.15 -16.60
N LEU A 362 17.24 -11.27 -16.95
CA LEU A 362 18.52 -11.25 -17.65
C LEU A 362 18.37 -10.70 -19.08
N GLU A 363 17.25 -10.95 -19.74
CA GLU A 363 16.93 -10.36 -21.05
C GLU A 363 16.73 -8.84 -20.96
N ILE A 364 15.99 -8.35 -19.95
CA ILE A 364 15.84 -6.92 -19.69
C ILE A 364 17.24 -6.28 -19.55
N LEU A 365 18.08 -6.87 -18.71
CA LEU A 365 19.43 -6.35 -18.45
C LEU A 365 20.30 -6.37 -19.72
N ASP A 366 20.29 -7.45 -20.50
CA ASP A 366 21.05 -7.53 -21.75
C ASP A 366 20.59 -6.48 -22.77
N LYS A 367 19.26 -6.31 -22.93
CA LYS A 367 18.69 -5.29 -23.80
C LYS A 367 19.06 -3.89 -23.33
N VAL A 368 18.92 -3.56 -22.05
CA VAL A 368 19.31 -2.26 -21.50
C VAL A 368 20.79 -1.97 -21.76
N MET A 369 21.68 -2.97 -21.58
CA MET A 369 23.10 -2.82 -21.92
C MET A 369 23.38 -2.69 -23.44
N ALA A 370 22.52 -3.23 -24.30
CA ALA A 370 22.57 -2.97 -25.75
C ALA A 370 22.20 -1.54 -26.12
N TRP A 371 21.46 -0.86 -25.25
CA TRP A 371 21.08 0.55 -25.36
C TRP A 371 22.09 1.51 -24.70
N ALA A 372 23.34 1.09 -24.48
CA ALA A 372 24.44 1.95 -23.99
C ALA A 372 24.96 2.96 -25.04
N ARG A 373 24.05 3.66 -25.69
CA ARG A 373 24.28 4.75 -26.64
C ARG A 373 23.14 5.75 -26.54
N PRO A 374 23.37 7.05 -26.78
CA PRO A 374 22.29 8.02 -26.72
C PRO A 374 21.26 7.72 -27.83
N ALA A 375 20.02 7.45 -27.42
CA ALA A 375 18.93 7.01 -28.30
C ALA A 375 18.59 8.05 -29.39
N TYR A 376 18.85 9.33 -29.11
CA TYR A 376 18.43 10.44 -29.96
C TYR A 376 19.54 11.10 -30.77
N GLU A 377 20.80 10.66 -30.63
CA GLU A 377 21.99 11.34 -31.20
C GLU A 377 21.93 11.52 -32.73
N ARG A 378 21.24 10.62 -33.43
CA ARG A 378 21.17 10.60 -34.90
C ARG A 378 19.82 11.04 -35.47
N LEU A 379 18.91 11.54 -34.65
CA LEU A 379 17.53 11.79 -35.07
C LEU A 379 17.35 13.23 -35.54
N GLY A 380 16.99 13.41 -36.82
CA GLY A 380 16.76 14.73 -37.40
C GLY A 380 15.57 15.50 -36.81
N TRP A 381 14.67 14.80 -36.10
CA TRP A 381 13.56 15.42 -35.38
C TRP A 381 13.94 15.87 -33.96
N TYR A 382 15.06 15.38 -33.43
CA TYR A 382 15.59 15.78 -32.13
C TYR A 382 16.43 17.04 -32.30
N ARG A 383 15.88 18.22 -31.97
CA ARG A 383 16.66 19.48 -31.99
C ARG A 383 17.65 19.46 -30.83
N ALA A 384 18.94 19.42 -31.15
CA ALA A 384 20.02 19.69 -30.19
C ALA A 384 19.79 21.05 -29.51
N GLY A 385 19.75 21.09 -28.18
CA GLY A 385 19.71 22.33 -27.39
C GLY A 385 18.44 22.62 -26.59
N ALA A 386 17.48 21.69 -26.46
CA ALA A 386 16.34 21.86 -25.57
C ALA A 386 16.46 20.94 -24.36
N ALA A 387 16.98 21.42 -23.22
CA ALA A 387 16.90 20.93 -21.82
C ALA A 387 16.94 19.40 -21.49
N ILE A 388 17.06 18.53 -22.50
CA ILE A 388 16.97 17.06 -22.51
C ILE A 388 18.38 16.49 -22.75
N ASP A 389 19.41 17.34 -22.70
CA ASP A 389 20.82 16.99 -22.93
C ASP A 389 21.46 16.22 -21.75
N ALA A 390 20.69 15.94 -20.69
CA ALA A 390 21.14 15.04 -19.64
C ALA A 390 21.20 13.59 -20.18
N PRO A 391 22.33 12.88 -20.02
CA PRO A 391 22.47 11.48 -20.44
C PRO A 391 21.35 10.57 -19.87
N THR A 392 20.84 10.90 -18.69
CA THR A 392 19.73 10.21 -18.00
C THR A 392 18.38 10.28 -18.70
N VAL A 393 18.20 11.21 -19.64
CA VAL A 393 16.93 11.38 -20.36
C VAL A 393 17.02 10.83 -21.78
N SER A 394 18.24 10.63 -22.29
CA SER A 394 18.51 10.23 -23.67
C SER A 394 19.12 8.86 -23.82
N ASN A 395 19.58 8.21 -22.75
CA ASN A 395 20.22 6.91 -22.79
C ASN A 395 19.64 5.99 -21.70
N LEU A 396 19.07 4.86 -22.11
CA LEU A 396 18.38 3.92 -21.22
C LEU A 396 19.33 3.26 -20.20
N TYR A 397 20.54 2.90 -20.63
CA TYR A 397 21.58 2.34 -19.77
C TYR A 397 22.04 3.36 -18.72
N GLU A 398 22.14 4.63 -19.10
CA GLU A 398 22.50 5.72 -18.19
C GLU A 398 21.46 5.93 -17.10
N THR A 399 20.17 5.85 -17.45
CA THR A 399 19.04 5.96 -16.53
C THR A 399 19.02 4.80 -15.53
N LEU A 400 19.00 3.55 -16.03
CA LEU A 400 18.70 2.37 -15.22
C LEU A 400 19.94 1.78 -14.53
N VAL A 401 21.12 1.82 -15.17
CA VAL A 401 22.32 1.17 -14.64
C VAL A 401 23.28 2.18 -14.02
N ARG A 402 23.60 3.30 -14.70
CA ARG A 402 24.65 4.22 -14.21
C ARG A 402 24.16 5.22 -13.15
N HIS A 403 22.88 5.61 -13.19
CA HIS A 403 22.31 6.51 -12.20
C HIS A 403 21.62 5.75 -11.07
N GLY A 404 20.82 4.73 -11.37
CA GLY A 404 20.26 3.84 -10.34
C GLY A 404 21.35 3.07 -9.58
N GLY A 405 22.32 2.47 -10.28
CA GLY A 405 23.32 1.60 -9.66
C GLY A 405 24.42 2.27 -8.83
N ARG A 406 24.23 3.51 -8.35
CA ARG A 406 25.20 4.20 -7.47
C ARG A 406 25.05 3.78 -6.02
N ASP A 407 23.82 3.51 -5.60
CA ASP A 407 23.52 3.05 -4.26
C ASP A 407 23.34 1.53 -4.29
N GLU A 408 23.89 0.83 -3.29
CA GLU A 408 23.75 -0.63 -3.17
C GLU A 408 22.27 -1.05 -3.05
N GLU A 409 21.43 -0.12 -2.62
CA GLU A 409 19.99 -0.27 -2.48
C GLU A 409 19.20 -0.01 -3.77
N GLU A 410 19.82 0.37 -4.90
CA GLU A 410 19.15 0.72 -6.18
C GLU A 410 19.79 0.03 -7.42
N LEU A 411 20.14 -1.26 -7.31
CA LEU A 411 20.84 -2.00 -8.37
C LEU A 411 19.94 -2.57 -9.50
N PHE A 412 18.76 -1.97 -9.74
CA PHE A 412 17.81 -2.35 -10.80
C PHE A 412 17.52 -3.87 -10.79
N VAL A 413 17.69 -4.57 -11.92
CA VAL A 413 17.49 -6.02 -12.06
C VAL A 413 18.25 -6.85 -11.01
N LEU A 414 19.40 -6.38 -10.53
CA LEU A 414 20.20 -7.16 -9.57
C LEU A 414 19.49 -7.32 -8.22
N GLN A 415 18.59 -6.40 -7.84
CA GLN A 415 17.82 -6.55 -6.61
C GLN A 415 16.87 -7.74 -6.69
N ALA A 416 16.11 -7.84 -7.80
CA ALA A 416 15.19 -8.94 -8.03
C ALA A 416 15.93 -10.28 -8.13
N LEU A 417 17.14 -10.29 -8.71
CA LEU A 417 17.98 -11.50 -8.78
C LEU A 417 18.59 -11.90 -7.43
N ASP A 418 18.74 -10.97 -6.48
CA ASP A 418 19.39 -11.27 -5.19
C ASP A 418 18.50 -12.11 -4.26
N ILE A 419 17.18 -12.03 -4.48
CA ILE A 419 16.15 -12.82 -3.79
C ILE A 419 16.17 -14.28 -4.26
N VAL A 420 16.71 -14.55 -5.45
CA VAL A 420 16.65 -15.88 -6.07
C VAL A 420 17.67 -16.82 -5.41
N PRO A 421 17.24 -18.03 -4.99
CA PRO A 421 18.15 -19.09 -4.52
C PRO A 421 19.26 -19.43 -5.51
N ASP A 422 20.44 -19.77 -5.00
CA ASP A 422 21.63 -20.01 -5.83
C ASP A 422 21.45 -21.21 -6.77
N GLU A 423 20.70 -22.22 -6.35
CA GLU A 423 20.38 -23.41 -7.13
C GLU A 423 19.56 -23.06 -8.38
N LEU A 424 18.69 -22.04 -8.27
CA LEU A 424 17.89 -21.56 -9.39
C LEU A 424 18.70 -20.64 -10.33
N LEU A 425 19.74 -19.99 -9.82
CA LEU A 425 20.66 -19.18 -10.64
C LEU A 425 21.71 -20.01 -11.38
N ALA A 426 22.02 -21.22 -10.90
CA ALA A 426 23.08 -22.07 -11.44
C ALA A 426 23.04 -22.29 -12.97
N PRO A 427 21.87 -22.54 -13.59
CA PRO A 427 21.76 -22.70 -15.04
C PRO A 427 22.17 -21.43 -15.83
N PHE A 428 22.14 -20.26 -15.19
CA PHE A 428 22.38 -18.96 -15.81
C PHE A 428 23.81 -18.42 -15.58
N HIS A 429 24.71 -19.14 -14.90
CA HIS A 429 26.06 -18.65 -14.56
C HIS A 429 26.84 -18.09 -15.76
N ARG A 430 26.75 -18.74 -16.93
CA ARG A 430 27.43 -18.29 -18.15
C ARG A 430 26.88 -16.95 -18.66
N GLN A 431 25.56 -16.79 -18.60
CA GLN A 431 24.90 -15.55 -19.01
C GLN A 431 25.26 -14.43 -18.04
N LEU A 432 25.24 -14.69 -16.72
CA LEU A 432 25.67 -13.74 -15.70
C LEU A 432 27.13 -13.29 -15.91
N ARG A 433 28.06 -14.22 -16.20
CA ARG A 433 29.46 -13.90 -16.54
C ARG A 433 29.57 -13.02 -17.79
N ALA A 434 28.85 -13.36 -18.86
CA ALA A 434 28.86 -12.58 -20.09
C ALA A 434 28.33 -11.15 -19.86
N LEU A 435 27.27 -11.00 -19.06
CA LEU A 435 26.71 -9.71 -18.67
C LEU A 435 27.69 -8.93 -17.78
N GLN A 436 28.40 -9.59 -16.87
CA GLN A 436 29.45 -8.98 -16.04
C GLN A 436 30.57 -8.39 -16.90
N GLU A 437 31.14 -9.18 -17.82
CA GLU A 437 32.19 -8.73 -18.72
C GLU A 437 31.74 -7.57 -19.61
N ARG A 438 30.47 -7.57 -20.01
CA ARG A 438 29.86 -6.49 -20.77
C ARG A 438 29.71 -5.22 -19.93
N ALA A 439 29.20 -5.35 -18.70
CA ALA A 439 29.05 -4.23 -17.76
C ALA A 439 30.41 -3.58 -17.45
N SER A 440 31.46 -4.37 -17.24
CA SER A 440 32.83 -3.84 -17.06
C SER A 440 33.32 -3.07 -18.29
N ARG A 441 33.05 -3.57 -19.51
CA ARG A 441 33.41 -2.86 -20.76
C ARG A 441 32.62 -1.56 -20.95
N LEU A 442 31.38 -1.52 -20.48
CA LEU A 442 30.50 -0.34 -20.54
C LEU A 442 30.69 0.62 -19.36
N LEU A 443 31.69 0.38 -18.49
CA LEU A 443 31.99 1.21 -17.32
C LEU A 443 30.76 1.41 -16.41
N ALA A 444 30.02 0.32 -16.16
CA ALA A 444 28.96 0.30 -15.16
C ALA A 444 29.52 0.70 -13.78
N PRO A 445 28.69 1.21 -12.86
CA PRO A 445 29.11 1.49 -11.49
C PRO A 445 29.77 0.26 -10.84
N GLU A 446 30.84 0.50 -10.08
CA GLU A 446 31.59 -0.57 -9.42
C GLU A 446 30.70 -1.46 -8.54
N PRO A 447 29.75 -0.94 -7.72
CA PRO A 447 28.84 -1.78 -6.94
C PRO A 447 28.03 -2.75 -7.81
N PHE A 448 27.56 -2.28 -8.98
CA PHE A 448 26.79 -3.08 -9.93
C PHE A 448 27.63 -4.23 -10.50
N VAL A 449 28.87 -3.94 -10.94
CA VAL A 449 29.78 -4.95 -11.49
C VAL A 449 30.18 -5.98 -10.43
N GLN A 450 30.44 -5.52 -9.20
CA GLN A 450 30.78 -6.40 -8.08
C GLN A 450 29.63 -7.33 -7.71
N LYS A 451 28.40 -6.80 -7.56
CA LYS A 451 27.21 -7.60 -7.22
C LYS A 451 26.93 -8.65 -8.29
N LEU A 452 26.97 -8.28 -9.57
CA LEU A 452 26.80 -9.21 -10.68
C LEU A 452 27.90 -10.29 -10.70
N GLY A 453 29.15 -9.92 -10.36
CA GLY A 453 30.25 -10.87 -10.23
C GLY A 453 30.11 -11.83 -9.04
N VAL A 454 29.52 -11.39 -7.92
CA VAL A 454 29.19 -12.25 -6.77
C VAL A 454 28.11 -13.26 -7.17
N MET A 455 27.02 -12.80 -7.80
CA MET A 455 25.95 -13.68 -8.28
C MET A 455 26.45 -14.72 -9.29
N ALA A 456 27.30 -14.30 -10.24
CA ALA A 456 27.88 -15.22 -11.21
C ALA A 456 28.75 -16.32 -10.58
N ARG A 457 29.46 -16.00 -9.48
CA ARG A 457 30.25 -17.01 -8.74
C ARG A 457 29.37 -17.93 -7.91
N ARG A 458 28.38 -17.39 -7.20
CA ARG A 458 27.40 -18.19 -6.43
C ARG A 458 26.70 -19.22 -7.33
N ALA A 459 26.28 -18.79 -8.51
CA ALA A 459 25.70 -19.67 -9.52
C ALA A 459 26.68 -20.69 -10.14
N GLU A 460 27.99 -20.44 -10.09
CA GLU A 460 29.02 -21.35 -10.62
C GLU A 460 29.42 -22.43 -9.59
N GLU A 461 29.21 -22.16 -8.29
CA GLU A 461 29.58 -23.03 -7.17
C GLU A 461 28.52 -24.09 -6.84
N GLN A 462 27.31 -23.96 -7.40
CA GLN A 462 26.21 -24.93 -7.35
C GLN A 462 26.28 -25.91 -8.52
#